data_AF-A0A7C5K716-F1
#
_entry.id   AF-A0A7C5K716-F1
#
_cell.length_a   1.000
_cell.length_b   1.000
_cell.length_c   1.000
_cell.angle_alpha   90.00
_cell.angle_beta   90.00
_cell.angle_gamma   90.00
#
_symmetry.space_group_name_H-M   'P 1'
#
loop_
_entity.id
_entity.type
_entity.pdbx_description
1 polymer ?
#
loop_
_entity_poly.entity_id
_entity_poly.type
_entity_poly.pdbx_seq_one_letter_code
_entity_poly.pdbx_strand_id
1 'polypeptide(L)' 'MHIKKIKVSNFKSFEEEEIELGKFNVLIGANASGKSNVINILQFLKDVVESGLDNAISMQ' A
#
# COMPACT_ATOMS: atom_id res chain seq x y z
N MET A 1 -11.15 14.62 -3.44
CA MET A 1 -10.88 13.42 -4.28
C MET A 1 -10.43 12.29 -3.34
N HIS A 2 -10.81 11.04 -3.55
CA HIS A 2 -10.34 9.91 -2.72
C HIS A 2 -9.84 8.76 -3.60
N ILE A 3 -8.91 7.96 -3.09
CA ILE A 3 -8.44 6.73 -3.72
C ILE A 3 -9.57 5.70 -3.64
N LYS A 4 -9.99 5.15 -4.78
CA LYS A 4 -11.08 4.17 -4.86
C LYS A 4 -10.61 2.73 -4.87
N LYS A 5 -9.42 2.48 -5.41
CA LYS A 5 -8.89 1.15 -5.65
C LYS A 5 -7.37 1.17 -5.64
N ILE A 6 -6.78 0.16 -5.02
CA ILE A 6 -5.35 -0.13 -5.08
C ILE A 6 -5.20 -1.49 -5.75
N LYS A 7 -4.38 -1.57 -6.79
CA LYS A 7 -3.92 -2.85 -7.33
C LYS A 7 -2.42 -2.93 -7.12
N VAL A 8 -1.96 -4.05 -6.59
CA VAL A 8 -0.55 -4.28 -6.30
C VAL A 8 -0.15 -5.68 -6.75
N SER A 9 1.07 -5.81 -7.24
CA SER A 9 1.68 -7.09 -7.56
C SER A 9 3.13 -7.12 -7.07
N ASN A 10 3.58 -8.31 -6.63
CA ASN A 10 4.93 -8.57 -6.16
C ASN A 10 5.44 -7.56 -5.12
N PHE A 11 4.58 -7.17 -4.17
CA PHE A 11 4.92 -6.20 -3.13
C PHE A 11 4.92 -6.86 -1.75
N LYS A 12 6.11 -7.02 -1.17
CA LYS A 12 6.31 -7.65 0.15
C LYS A 12 5.60 -9.01 0.20
N SER A 13 4.54 -9.14 1.02
CA SER A 13 3.81 -10.40 1.18
C SER A 13 2.67 -10.62 0.17
N PHE A 14 2.47 -9.72 -0.80
CA PHE A 14 1.41 -9.81 -1.80
C PHE A 14 1.98 -10.22 -3.16
N GLU A 15 1.52 -11.35 -3.69
CA GLU A 15 1.79 -11.78 -5.06
C GLU A 15 0.94 -10.95 -6.05
N GLU A 16 -0.37 -10.94 -5.86
CA GLU A 16 -1.32 -10.04 -6.51
C GLU A 16 -2.44 -9.74 -5.51
N GLU A 17 -2.82 -8.47 -5.37
CA GLU A 17 -3.91 -8.06 -4.47
C GLU A 17 -4.65 -6.84 -5.03
N GLU A 18 -5.96 -6.80 -4.78
CA GLU A 18 -6.84 -5.73 -5.19
C GLU A 18 -7.72 -5.26 -4.02
N ILE A 19 -7.57 -4.00 -3.64
CA ILE A 19 -8.24 -3.42 -2.47
C ILE A 19 -9.16 -2.30 -2.94
N GLU A 20 -10.47 -2.50 -2.78
CA GLU A 20 -11.46 -1.43 -2.91
C GLU A 20 -11.51 -0.57 -1.64
N LEU A 21 -11.58 0.75 -1.82
CA LEU A 21 -11.58 1.71 -0.72
C LEU A 21 -12.85 2.55 -0.75
N GLY A 22 -13.55 2.56 0.39
CA GLY A 22 -14.63 3.48 0.69
C GLY A 22 -14.13 4.80 1.27
N LYS A 23 -15.07 5.64 1.71
CA LYS A 23 -14.76 6.89 2.42
C LYS A 23 -14.18 6.65 3.82
N PHE A 24 -14.44 5.49 4.41
CA PHE A 24 -13.92 5.02 5.68
C PHE A 24 -13.60 3.53 5.55
N ASN A 25 -12.41 3.13 5.98
CA ASN A 25 -11.92 1.77 5.81
C ASN A 25 -11.33 1.29 7.13
N VAL A 26 -11.63 0.05 7.51
CA VAL A 26 -11.06 -0.60 8.70
C VAL A 26 -10.33 -1.84 8.22
N LEU A 27 -9.03 -1.91 8.51
CA LEU A 27 -8.20 -3.04 8.15
C LEU A 27 -8.07 -4.00 9.33
N ILE A 28 -8.68 -5.18 9.19
CA ILE A 28 -8.71 -6.24 10.22
C ILE A 28 -8.01 -7.51 9.73
N GLY A 29 -7.63 -8.39 10.66
CA GLY A 29 -6.97 -9.66 10.35
C GLY A 29 -5.97 -10.09 11.43
N ALA A 30 -5.51 -11.34 11.36
CA ALA A 30 -4.50 -11.88 12.28
C ALA A 30 -3.16 -11.14 12.19
N ASN A 31 -2.31 -11.29 13.20
CA ASN A 31 -0.92 -10.81 13.09
C ASN A 31 -0.22 -11.46 11.90
N ALA A 32 0.68 -10.72 11.26
CA ALA A 32 1.36 -11.12 10.03
C ALA A 32 0.47 -11.36 8.79
N SER A 33 -0.82 -11.03 8.82
CA SER A 33 -1.73 -11.18 7.66
C SER A 33 -1.56 -10.09 6.57
N GLY A 34 -0.43 -9.38 6.53
CA GLY A 34 -0.18 -8.34 5.52
C GLY A 34 -0.80 -6.95 5.80
N LYS A 35 -1.45 -6.73 6.96
CA LYS A 35 -2.10 -5.43 7.27
C LYS A 35 -1.14 -4.24 7.16
N SER A 36 0.04 -4.32 7.78
CA SER A 36 1.05 -3.26 7.67
C SER A 36 1.58 -3.09 6.24
N ASN A 37 1.54 -4.14 5.41
CA ASN A 37 1.93 -4.03 4.00
C ASN A 37 0.93 -3.21 3.18
N VAL A 38 -0.37 -3.25 3.51
CA VAL A 38 -1.35 -2.35 2.89
C VAL A 38 -1.01 -0.89 3.18
N ILE A 39 -0.64 -0.58 4.42
CA ILE A 39 -0.20 0.77 4.81
C ILE A 39 1.11 1.15 4.10
N ASN A 40 2.06 0.21 3.98
CA ASN A 40 3.32 0.43 3.26
C ASN A 40 3.12 0.76 1.77
N ILE A 41 2.09 0.23 1.11
CA ILE A 41 1.77 0.59 -0.29
C ILE A 41 1.41 2.08 -0.38
N LEU A 42 0.54 2.56 0.51
CA LEU A 42 0.16 3.97 0.55
C LEU A 42 1.35 4.87 0.87
N GLN A 43 2.20 4.45 1.82
CA GLN A 43 3.43 5.16 2.16
C GLN A 43 4.40 5.22 0.98
N PHE A 44 4.61 4.10 0.29
CA PHE A 44 5.47 4.05 -0.90
C PHE A 44 4.98 5.02 -1.98
N LEU A 45 3.68 5.02 -2.29
CA LEU A 45 3.11 5.95 -3.27
C LEU A 45 3.30 7.42 -2.85
N LYS A 46 3.16 7.72 -1.55
CA LYS A 46 3.46 9.05 -1.01
C LYS A 46 4.93 9.41 -1.21
N ASP A 47 5.85 8.52 -0.86
CA ASP A 47 7.30 8.75 -0.96
C ASP A 47 7.74 8.94 -2.42
N VAL A 48 7.14 8.19 -3.35
CA VAL A 48 7.38 8.37 -4.80
C VAL A 48 6.98 9.78 -5.25
N VAL A 49 5.84 10.29 -4.76
CA VAL A 49 5.36 11.65 -5.10
C VAL A 49 6.22 12.73 -4.46
N GLU A 50 6.67 12.54 -3.21
CA GLU A 50 7.42 13.56 -2.47
C GLU A 50 8.91 13.58 -2.79
N SER A 51 9.52 12.41 -3.02
CA SER A 51 10.98 12.25 -3.10
C SER A 51 11.46 11.60 -4.39
N GLY A 52 10.55 11.19 -5.28
CA GLY A 52 10.89 10.47 -6.51
C GLY A 52 11.08 8.96 -6.28
N LEU A 53 11.05 8.20 -7.38
CA LEU A 53 11.04 6.74 -7.34
C LEU A 53 12.29 6.13 -6.70
N ASP A 54 13.48 6.62 -7.07
CA ASP A 54 14.75 6.05 -6.60
C ASP A 54 14.90 6.17 -5.08
N ASN A 55 14.52 7.32 -4.52
CA ASN A 55 14.51 7.55 -3.08
C ASN A 55 13.44 6.69 -2.39
N ALA A 56 12.23 6.62 -2.96
CA ALA A 56 11.15 5.81 -2.40
C ALA A 56 11.51 4.32 -2.34
N ILE A 57 12.21 3.80 -3.35
CA ILE A 57 12.73 2.42 -3.34
C ILE A 57 13.78 2.25 -2.24
N SER A 58 14.66 3.24 -2.05
CA SER A 58 15.73 3.19 -1.04
C SER A 58 15.21 3.24 0.41
N MET A 59 14.00 3.75 0.62
CA MET A 59 13.34 3.88 1.93
C MET A 59 12.50 2.65 2.32
N GLN A 60 12.28 1.70 1.40
CA GLN A 60 11.49 0.48 1.65
C GLN A 60 12.24 -0.59 2.42
#